data_AF-U5L7Z8-F1
#
_entry.id   AF-U5L7Z8-F1
#
_cell.length_a   1.000
_cell.length_b   1.000
_cell.length_c   1.000
_cell.angle_alpha   90.00
_cell.angle_beta   90.00
_cell.angle_gamma   90.00
#
_symmetry.space_group_name_H-M   'P 1'
#
loop_
_entity.id
_entity.type
_entity.pdbx_description
1 polymer ?
#
loop_
_entity_poly.entity_id
_entity_poly.type
_entity_poly.pdbx_seq_one_letter_code
_entity_poly.pdbx_strand_id
1 'polypeptide(L)'
;MEKHDKDRIVKKLFERFYEEFPSLEKFGESGKRRTEEDINYHFQYLETAYKLESIQIFTDYSKWLQDILTSRGLDSFYLVLNFKWLIEEMNETDAKEKNFYIQALEEGIKVLEALEAGGSQA
;
A
#
# COMPACT_ATOMS: atom_id res chain seq x y z
N MET A 1 12.47 10.49 -3.88
CA MET A 1 12.29 10.61 -2.43
C MET A 1 13.47 9.94 -1.80
N GLU A 2 14.13 10.61 -0.86
CA GLU A 2 15.34 10.08 -0.25
C GLU A 2 15.04 8.81 0.54
N LYS A 3 16.03 7.91 0.60
CA LYS A 3 15.89 6.62 1.29
C LYS A 3 15.45 6.79 2.75
N HIS A 4 16.05 7.76 3.44
CA HIS A 4 15.74 8.05 4.84
C HIS A 4 14.26 8.44 5.07
N ASP A 5 13.64 9.16 4.13
CA ASP A 5 12.22 9.52 4.26
C ASP A 5 11.32 8.29 4.08
N LYS A 6 11.66 7.39 3.15
CA LYS A 6 10.95 6.10 2.99
C LYS A 6 11.07 5.25 4.24
N ASP A 7 12.29 5.06 4.76
CA ASP A 7 12.52 4.25 5.96
C ASP A 7 11.73 4.81 7.17
N ARG A 8 11.63 6.14 7.29
CA ARG A 8 10.79 6.80 8.31
C ARG A 8 9.30 6.48 8.13
N ILE A 9 8.78 6.59 6.91
CA ILE A 9 7.37 6.30 6.60
C ILE A 9 7.05 4.82 6.83
N VAL A 10 7.91 3.91 6.36
CA VAL A 10 7.78 2.45 6.57
C VAL A 10 7.64 2.15 8.07
N LYS A 11 8.57 2.67 8.88
CA LYS A 11 8.54 2.47 10.32
C LYS A 11 7.26 3.00 10.96
N LYS A 12 6.85 4.23 10.60
CA LYS A 12 5.65 4.87 11.17
C LYS A 12 4.37 4.11 10.82
N LEU A 13 4.21 3.67 9.57
CA LEU A 13 3.05 2.88 9.15
C LEU A 13 3.05 1.50 9.81
N PHE A 14 4.22 0.85 9.91
CA PHE A 14 4.36 -0.41 10.63
C PHE A 14 3.91 -0.27 12.09
N GLU A 15 4.43 0.71 12.82
CA GLU A 15 4.04 0.97 14.22
C GLU A 15 2.53 1.23 14.32
N ARG A 16 1.98 2.08 13.44
CA ARG A 16 0.55 2.39 13.38
C ARG A 16 -0.32 1.14 13.14
N PHE A 17 0.09 0.20 12.28
CA PHE A 17 -0.65 -1.05 12.06
C PHE A 17 -0.79 -1.88 13.34
N TYR A 18 0.28 -2.01 14.12
CA TYR A 18 0.26 -2.83 15.34
C TYR A 18 -0.35 -2.09 16.54
N GLU A 19 -0.37 -0.76 16.52
CA GLU A 19 -1.14 0.07 17.46
C GLU A 19 -2.64 0.01 17.19
N GLU A 20 -3.08 0.20 15.94
CA GLU A 20 -4.51 0.20 15.57
C GLU A 20 -5.10 -1.20 15.48
N PHE A 21 -4.31 -2.22 15.12
CA PHE A 21 -4.74 -3.61 15.01
C PHE A 21 -3.88 -4.58 15.84
N PRO A 22 -3.95 -4.54 17.18
CA PRO A 22 -3.20 -5.46 18.05
C PRO A 22 -3.44 -6.94 17.74
N SER A 23 -4.59 -7.27 17.13
CA SER A 23 -4.90 -8.63 16.68
C SER A 23 -3.94 -9.21 15.63
N LEU A 24 -3.15 -8.37 14.94
CA LEU A 24 -2.13 -8.80 13.98
C LEU A 24 -0.95 -9.52 14.67
N GLU A 25 -0.74 -9.30 15.97
CA GLU A 25 0.29 -10.00 16.76
C GLU A 25 0.12 -11.54 16.73
N LYS A 26 -1.08 -12.04 16.44
CA LYS A 26 -1.34 -13.49 16.27
C LYS A 26 -0.50 -14.15 15.17
N PHE A 27 0.01 -13.36 14.22
CA PHE A 27 0.88 -13.83 13.12
C PHE A 27 2.37 -13.85 13.49
N GLY A 28 2.73 -13.36 14.69
CA GLY A 28 4.08 -13.33 15.23
C GLY A 28 5.09 -12.60 14.35
N GLU A 29 6.37 -12.93 14.53
CA GLU A 29 7.49 -12.34 13.77
C GLU A 29 7.35 -12.49 12.25
N SER A 30 6.71 -13.57 11.81
CA SER A 30 6.47 -13.80 10.38
C SER A 30 5.48 -12.80 9.80
N GLY A 31 4.45 -12.41 10.57
CA GLY A 31 3.50 -11.37 10.20
C GLY A 31 4.18 -10.01 10.15
N LYS A 32 4.96 -9.67 11.19
CA LYS A 32 5.70 -8.41 11.29
C LYS A 32 6.62 -8.18 10.08
N ARG A 33 7.45 -9.17 9.75
CA ARG A 33 8.33 -9.11 8.60
C ARG A 33 7.56 -8.90 7.29
N ARG A 34 6.42 -9.60 7.11
CA ARG A 34 5.60 -9.46 5.90
C ARG A 34 4.94 -8.08 5.81
N THR A 35 4.44 -7.53 6.91
CA THR A 35 3.89 -6.17 6.95
C THR A 35 4.93 -5.14 6.53
N GLU A 36 6.16 -5.23 7.07
CA GLU A 36 7.26 -4.34 6.69
C GLU A 36 7.66 -4.53 5.21
N GLU A 37 7.73 -5.78 4.74
CA GLU A 37 7.99 -6.09 3.32
C GLU A 37 6.94 -5.51 2.39
N ASP A 38 5.66 -5.63 2.72
CA ASP A 38 4.56 -5.10 1.90
C ASP A 38 4.65 -3.57 1.76
N ILE A 39 4.90 -2.84 2.86
CA ILE A 39 5.07 -1.37 2.80
C ILE A 39 6.28 -0.99 1.92
N ASN A 40 7.39 -1.73 2.02
CA ASN A 40 8.54 -1.53 1.14
C ASN A 40 8.23 -1.83 -0.33
N TYR A 41 7.48 -2.89 -0.62
CA TYR A 41 7.07 -3.22 -1.99
C TYR A 41 6.18 -2.14 -2.59
N HIS A 42 5.28 -1.51 -1.80
CA HIS A 42 4.50 -0.37 -2.28
C HIS A 42 5.42 0.73 -2.84
N PHE A 43 6.46 1.11 -2.11
CA PHE A 43 7.44 2.09 -2.60
C PHE A 43 8.19 1.63 -3.86
N GLN A 44 8.58 0.36 -3.94
CA GLN A 44 9.27 -0.16 -5.13
C GLN A 44 8.39 -0.07 -6.39
N TYR A 45 7.10 -0.39 -6.28
CA TYR A 45 6.16 -0.29 -7.39
C TYR A 45 5.82 1.16 -7.72
N LEU A 46 5.72 2.04 -6.73
CA LEU A 46 5.56 3.49 -6.95
C LEU A 46 6.75 4.07 -7.72
N GLU A 47 7.98 3.75 -7.29
CA GLU A 47 9.21 4.18 -7.98
C GLU A 47 9.27 3.66 -9.42
N THR A 48 8.87 2.41 -9.62
CA THR A 48 8.86 1.79 -10.95
C THR A 48 7.82 2.46 -11.86
N ALA A 49 6.61 2.69 -11.34
CA ALA A 49 5.55 3.41 -12.03
C ALA A 49 5.98 4.83 -12.41
N TYR A 50 6.66 5.55 -11.51
CA TYR A 50 7.17 6.89 -11.78
C TYR A 50 8.28 6.89 -12.84
N LYS A 51 9.27 5.99 -12.72
CA LYS A 51 10.37 5.87 -13.70
C LYS A 51 9.89 5.54 -15.11
N LEU A 52 8.80 4.80 -15.22
CA LEU A 52 8.20 4.39 -16.49
C LEU A 52 6.99 5.23 -16.88
N GLU A 53 6.69 6.30 -16.12
CA GLU A 53 5.56 7.22 -16.32
C GLU A 53 4.22 6.49 -16.54
N SER A 54 4.00 5.40 -15.81
CA SER A 54 2.87 4.50 -16.00
C SER A 54 2.20 4.13 -14.68
N ILE A 55 1.09 4.81 -14.40
CA ILE A 55 0.21 4.48 -13.25
C ILE A 55 -0.30 3.04 -13.33
N GLN A 56 -0.46 2.52 -14.55
CA GLN A 56 -0.94 1.15 -14.80
C GLN A 56 -0.11 0.12 -14.03
N ILE A 57 1.21 0.30 -13.95
CA ILE A 57 2.13 -0.58 -13.20
C ILE A 57 1.71 -0.72 -11.75
N PHE A 58 1.35 0.40 -11.09
CA PHE A 58 0.93 0.37 -9.70
C PHE A 58 -0.48 -0.19 -9.54
N THR A 59 -1.39 0.12 -10.47
CA THR A 59 -2.75 -0.44 -10.40
C THR A 59 -2.79 -1.95 -10.63
N ASP A 60 -1.98 -2.48 -11.55
CA ASP A 60 -1.90 -3.94 -11.79
C ASP A 60 -1.23 -4.66 -10.62
N TYR A 61 -0.20 -4.04 -10.03
CA TYR A 61 0.36 -4.49 -8.76
C TYR A 61 -0.69 -4.57 -7.66
N SER A 62 -1.56 -3.55 -7.55
CA SER A 62 -2.60 -3.48 -6.51
C SER A 62 -3.61 -4.62 -6.66
N LYS A 63 -4.07 -4.90 -7.88
CA LYS A 63 -4.97 -6.02 -8.19
C LYS A 63 -4.32 -7.36 -7.86
N TRP A 64 -3.10 -7.57 -8.33
CA TRP A 64 -2.36 -8.81 -8.07
C TRP A 64 -2.16 -9.03 -6.57
N LEU A 65 -1.80 -7.99 -5.82
CA LEU A 65 -1.61 -8.11 -4.38
C LEU A 65 -2.92 -8.41 -3.65
N GLN A 66 -4.04 -7.82 -4.07
CA GLN A 66 -5.36 -8.17 -3.54
C GLN A 66 -5.66 -9.66 -3.73
N ASP A 67 -5.48 -10.21 -4.93
CA ASP A 67 -5.70 -11.65 -5.18
C ASP A 67 -4.82 -12.53 -4.27
N ILE A 68 -3.58 -12.10 -4.07
CA ILE A 68 -2.62 -12.79 -3.21
C ILE A 68 -3.02 -12.72 -1.72
N LEU A 69 -3.50 -11.58 -1.23
CA LEU A 69 -3.91 -11.41 0.17
C LEU A 69 -5.24 -12.11 0.46
N THR A 70 -6.22 -11.96 -0.43
CA THR A 70 -7.53 -12.60 -0.31
C THR A 70 -7.43 -14.13 -0.35
N SER A 71 -6.55 -14.69 -1.20
CA SER A 71 -6.27 -16.14 -1.21
C SER A 71 -5.72 -16.67 0.12
N ARG A 72 -5.21 -15.80 1.00
CA ARG A 72 -4.69 -16.11 2.34
C ARG A 72 -5.65 -15.73 3.46
N GLY A 73 -6.88 -15.30 3.13
CA GLY A 73 -7.89 -14.87 4.08
C GLY A 73 -7.62 -13.51 4.72
N LEU A 74 -6.78 -12.67 4.10
CA LEU A 74 -6.57 -11.29 4.51
C LEU A 74 -7.49 -10.36 3.70
N ASP A 75 -8.14 -9.45 4.42
CA ASP A 75 -9.06 -8.46 3.88
C ASP A 75 -8.29 -7.36 3.12
N SER A 76 -8.76 -7.00 1.92
CA SER A 76 -8.24 -5.87 1.14
C SER A 76 -8.39 -4.53 1.87
N PHE A 77 -9.22 -4.47 2.90
CA PHE A 77 -9.27 -3.38 3.87
C PHE A 77 -7.88 -2.92 4.33
N TYR A 78 -6.99 -3.84 4.72
CA TYR A 78 -5.66 -3.48 5.20
C TYR A 78 -4.78 -2.86 4.11
N LEU A 79 -4.95 -3.31 2.86
CA LEU A 79 -4.20 -2.80 1.71
C LEU A 79 -4.65 -1.36 1.39
N VAL A 80 -5.96 -1.12 1.33
CA VAL A 80 -6.54 0.22 1.12
C VAL A 80 -6.10 1.18 2.23
N LEU A 81 -6.09 0.72 3.48
CA LEU A 81 -5.66 1.51 4.62
C LEU A 81 -4.18 1.93 4.49
N ASN A 82 -3.32 0.99 4.10
CA ASN A 82 -1.90 1.27 3.87
C ASN A 82 -1.72 2.36 2.80
N PHE A 83 -2.45 2.27 1.69
CA PHE A 83 -2.38 3.28 0.63
C PHE A 83 -2.85 4.65 1.09
N LYS A 84 -3.92 4.73 1.90
CA LYS A 84 -4.40 6.00 2.47
C LYS A 84 -3.36 6.63 3.40
N TRP A 85 -2.73 5.84 4.26
CA TRP A 85 -1.68 6.34 5.15
C TRP A 85 -0.41 6.77 4.40
N LEU A 86 -0.05 6.08 3.33
CA LEU A 86 1.04 6.52 2.45
C LEU A 86 0.74 7.90 1.83
N ILE A 87 -0.50 8.14 1.40
CA ILE A 87 -0.93 9.46 0.90
C ILE A 87 -0.79 10.52 2.00
N GLU A 88 -1.28 10.24 3.21
CA GLU A 88 -1.18 11.14 4.37
C GLU A 88 0.28 11.58 4.63
N GLU A 89 1.23 10.64 4.63
CA GLU A 89 2.65 10.94 4.86
C GLU A 89 3.34 11.70 3.72
N MET A 90 2.73 11.75 2.53
CA MET A 90 3.29 12.39 1.34
C MET A 90 2.67 13.75 1.02
N ASN A 91 1.53 14.10 1.63
CA ASN A 91 0.69 15.24 1.26
C ASN A 91 1.27 16.64 1.60
N GLU A 92 2.42 16.71 2.27
CA GLU A 92 3.01 17.97 2.74
C GLU A 92 4.02 18.61 1.76
N THR A 93 4.17 18.11 0.52
CA THR A 93 5.19 18.63 -0.40
C THR A 93 4.77 18.66 -1.87
N ASP A 94 5.13 19.75 -2.56
CA ASP A 94 4.91 19.95 -4.02
C ASP A 94 5.92 19.20 -4.91
N ALA A 95 6.49 18.09 -4.43
CA ALA A 95 7.46 17.34 -5.21
C ALA A 95 6.73 16.54 -6.30
N LYS A 96 7.10 16.75 -7.58
CA LYS A 96 6.48 16.04 -8.74
C LYS A 96 6.38 14.53 -8.55
N GLU A 97 7.44 13.92 -8.01
CA GLU A 97 7.49 12.49 -7.70
C GLU A 97 6.45 12.08 -6.66
N LYS A 98 6.30 12.84 -5.55
CA LYS A 98 5.29 12.56 -4.53
C LYS A 98 3.88 12.73 -5.07
N ASN A 99 3.65 13.76 -5.88
CA ASN A 99 2.36 13.96 -6.54
C ASN A 99 2.01 12.77 -7.45
N PHE A 100 2.98 12.23 -8.18
CA PHE A 100 2.79 11.01 -8.97
C PHE A 100 2.48 9.80 -8.07
N TYR A 101 3.19 9.64 -6.94
CA TYR A 101 2.93 8.55 -6.01
C TYR A 101 1.52 8.62 -5.42
N ILE A 102 1.09 9.81 -5.00
CA ILE A 102 -0.27 10.06 -4.49
C ILE A 102 -1.29 9.68 -5.56
N GLN A 103 -1.12 10.15 -6.80
CA GLN A 103 -2.01 9.80 -7.90
C GLN A 103 -2.07 8.28 -8.14
N ALA A 104 -0.92 7.59 -8.14
CA ALA A 104 -0.87 6.15 -8.31
C ALA A 104 -1.59 5.40 -7.17
N LEU A 105 -1.41 5.84 -5.92
CA LEU A 105 -2.09 5.29 -4.76
C LEU A 105 -3.61 5.49 -4.82
N GLU A 106 -4.06 6.69 -5.19
CA GLU A 106 -5.48 7.01 -5.35
C GLU A 106 -6.14 6.14 -6.43
N GLU A 107 -5.48 5.95 -7.59
CA GLU A 107 -5.97 5.04 -8.63
C GLU A 107 -5.93 3.57 -8.19
N GLY A 108 -4.92 3.17 -7.41
CA GLY A 108 -4.87 1.85 -6.78
C GLY A 108 -6.06 1.60 -5.86
N ILE A 109 -6.39 2.57 -5.00
CA ILE A 109 -7.57 2.50 -4.11
C ILE A 109 -8.86 2.36 -4.91
N LYS A 110 -9.07 3.19 -5.94
CA LYS A 110 -10.28 3.12 -6.78
C LYS A 110 -10.47 1.74 -7.42
N VAL A 111 -9.37 1.15 -7.89
CA VAL A 111 -9.39 -0.19 -8.49
C VAL A 111 -9.74 -1.26 -7.46
N LEU A 112 -9.18 -1.20 -6.26
CA LEU A 112 -9.46 -2.15 -5.18
C LEU A 112 -10.93 -2.07 -4.74
N GLU A 113 -11.45 -0.86 -4.55
CA GLU A 113 -12.85 -0.62 -4.17
C GLU A 113 -13.83 -1.10 -5.25
N ALA A 114 -13.48 -0.92 -6.54
CA ALA A 114 -14.28 -1.44 -7.65
C ALA A 114 -14.32 -2.97 -7.71
N LEU A 115 -13.22 -3.65 -7.35
CA LEU A 115 -13.16 -5.11 -7.31
C LEU A 115 -14.02 -5.69 -6.19
N GLU A 116 -14.04 -5.05 -5.02
CA GLU A 116 -14.93 -5.42 -3.91
C GLU A 116 -16.41 -5.24 -4.26
N ALA A 117 -16.76 -4.13 -4.91
CA ALA A 117 -18.13 -3.86 -5.35
C ALA A 117 -18.63 -4.85 -6.43
N GLY A 118 -17.74 -5.30 -7.32
CA GLY A 118 -18.04 -6.29 -8.36
C GLY A 118 -18.12 -7.74 -7.86
N GLY A 119 -17.48 -8.05 -6.73
CA GLY A 119 -17.45 -9.40 -6.13
C GLY A 119 -18.70 -9.78 -5.32
N SER A 120 -19.57 -8.84 -4.97
CA SER A 120 -20.80 -9.07 -4.18
C SER A 120 -22.00 -9.59 -4.99
N GLN A 121 -21.81 -10.10 -6.22
CA GLN A 121 -22.90 -10.65 -7.05
C GLN A 121 -22.72 -12.11 -7.49
N ALA A 122 -21.94 -12.93 -6.78
CA ALA A 122 -21.83 -14.37 -7.04
C ALA A 122 -22.39 -15.21 -5.89
#